data_AF-A0A537HAY9-F1
#
_entry.id   AF-A0A537HAY9-F1
#
_cell.length_a   1.000
_cell.length_b   1.000
_cell.length_c   1.000
_cell.angle_alpha   90.00
_cell.angle_beta   90.00
_cell.angle_gamma   90.00
#
_symmetry.space_group_name_H-M   'P 1'
#
loop_
_entity.id
_entity.type
_entity.pdbx_description
1 polymer ?
#
loop_
_entity_poly.entity_id
_entity_poly.type
_entity_poly.pdbx_seq_one_letter_code
_entity_poly.pdbx_strand_id
1 'polypeptide(L)'
;MALIDLSQIVNLVYFASFFLIFFYGQRLQVQWQLVSVKRSLGKLERSKTAARQKFVDSISRFQMDKKTVETKIDRLNNSFTITPVSLDPSGIVGKLEHVLDTYDDHLKMEVKAIAPNATESDVNTLSNQLEISIGLDGMFRLVRHFYLLAKKTGGIMALAQLQMALP
;
A
#
# COMPACT_ATOMS: atom_id res chain seq x y z
N MET A 1 16.83 62.76 3.46
CA MET A 1 15.73 61.99 4.09
C MET A 1 14.90 61.44 2.95
N ALA A 2 15.22 60.22 2.49
CA ALA A 2 14.48 59.62 1.37
C ALA A 2 13.08 59.28 1.87
N LEU A 3 12.11 60.14 1.53
CA LEU A 3 10.70 59.89 1.78
C LEU A 3 10.33 58.65 0.97
N ILE A 4 9.88 57.62 1.66
CA ILE A 4 9.44 56.36 1.05
C ILE A 4 8.36 56.69 0.02
N ASP A 5 8.62 56.39 -1.26
CA ASP A 5 7.66 56.66 -2.32
C ASP A 5 6.40 55.79 -2.12
N LEU A 6 5.23 56.35 -2.45
CA LEU A 6 3.95 55.62 -2.37
C LEU A 6 3.98 54.30 -3.15
N SER A 7 4.74 54.24 -4.24
CA SER A 7 4.98 53.02 -5.03
C SER A 7 5.77 51.95 -4.27
N GLN A 8 6.70 52.35 -3.40
CA GLN A 8 7.46 51.42 -2.55
C GLN A 8 6.58 50.86 -1.42
N ILE A 9 5.69 51.69 -0.85
CA ILE A 9 4.70 51.24 0.14
C ILE A 9 3.72 50.24 -0.48
N VAL A 10 3.20 50.55 -1.68
CA VAL A 10 2.28 49.64 -2.39
C VAL A 10 2.95 48.32 -2.75
N ASN A 11 4.20 48.34 -3.26
CA ASN A 11 4.95 47.11 -3.53
C ASN A 11 5.22 46.30 -2.25
N LEU A 12 5.57 46.95 -1.14
CA LEU A 12 5.78 46.29 0.14
C LEU A 12 4.51 45.59 0.63
N VAL A 13 3.35 46.26 0.53
CA VAL A 13 2.05 45.68 0.87
C VAL A 13 1.72 44.50 -0.05
N TYR A 14 2.04 44.60 -1.34
CA TYR A 14 1.82 43.51 -2.30
C TYR A 14 2.67 42.28 -1.97
N PHE A 15 3.97 42.47 -1.68
CA PHE A 15 4.86 41.39 -1.26
C PHE A 15 4.40 40.77 0.07
N ALA A 16 4.03 41.60 1.06
CA ALA A 16 3.52 41.11 2.34
C ALA A 16 2.25 40.27 2.16
N SER A 17 1.33 40.71 1.30
CA SER A 17 0.12 39.95 0.95
C SER A 17 0.45 38.61 0.27
N PHE A 18 1.42 38.60 -0.64
CA PHE A 18 1.88 37.38 -1.30
C PHE A 18 2.45 36.36 -0.30
N PHE A 19 3.31 36.79 0.62
CA PHE A 19 3.87 35.89 1.64
C PHE A 19 2.78 35.33 2.56
N LEU A 20 1.80 36.14 2.97
CA LEU A 20 0.67 35.67 3.78
C LEU A 20 -0.12 34.57 3.06
N ILE A 21 -0.48 34.79 1.79
CA ILE A 21 -1.20 33.80 0.99
C ILE A 21 -0.34 32.56 0.75
N PHE A 22 0.96 32.70 0.53
CA PHE A 22 1.86 31.58 0.30
C PHE A 22 1.91 30.64 1.52
N PHE A 23 2.12 31.18 2.72
CA PHE A 23 2.14 30.37 3.95
C PHE A 23 0.79 29.71 4.26
N TYR A 24 -0.32 30.42 4.04
CA TYR A 24 -1.67 29.85 4.23
C TYR A 24 -2.03 28.83 3.15
N GLY A 25 -1.64 29.09 1.91
CA GLY A 25 -1.87 28.23 0.75
C GLY A 25 -1.20 26.87 0.90
N GLN A 26 0.01 26.82 1.44
CA GLN A 26 0.70 25.56 1.74
C GLN A 26 -0.09 24.67 2.71
N ARG A 27 -0.68 25.25 3.77
CA ARG A 27 -1.51 24.49 4.73
C ARG A 27 -2.77 23.94 4.08
N LEU A 28 -3.42 24.73 3.24
CA LEU A 28 -4.57 24.28 2.46
C LEU A 28 -4.16 23.15 1.52
N GLN A 29 -3.08 23.31 0.73
CA GLN A 29 -2.58 22.28 -0.17
C GLN A 29 -2.39 20.93 0.53
N VAL A 30 -1.78 20.91 1.72
CA VAL A 30 -1.60 19.69 2.53
C VAL A 30 -2.94 19.02 2.87
N GLN A 31 -3.94 19.79 3.28
CA GLN A 31 -5.26 19.25 3.62
C GLN A 31 -5.94 18.61 2.41
N TRP A 32 -5.86 19.25 1.25
CA TRP A 32 -6.40 18.72 0.00
C TRP A 32 -5.70 17.43 -0.41
N GLN A 33 -4.36 17.37 -0.32
CA GLN A 33 -3.58 16.18 -0.59
C GLN A 33 -3.93 15.03 0.37
N LEU A 34 -4.07 15.31 1.67
CA LEU A 34 -4.49 14.32 2.68
C LEU A 34 -5.86 13.71 2.35
N VAL A 35 -6.82 14.52 1.91
CA VAL A 35 -8.15 14.04 1.51
C VAL A 35 -8.05 13.15 0.27
N SER A 36 -7.23 13.53 -0.70
CA SER A 36 -7.02 12.75 -1.92
C SER A 36 -6.41 11.37 -1.61
N VAL A 37 -5.31 11.35 -0.85
CA VAL A 37 -4.65 10.11 -0.42
C VAL A 37 -5.60 9.24 0.41
N LYS A 38 -6.42 9.85 1.29
CA LYS A 38 -7.44 9.11 2.06
C LYS A 38 -8.46 8.43 1.15
N ARG A 39 -8.87 9.05 0.03
CA ARG A 39 -9.77 8.43 -0.95
C ARG A 39 -9.11 7.24 -1.64
N SER A 40 -7.87 7.38 -2.11
CA SER A 40 -7.14 6.26 -2.73
C SER A 40 -6.88 5.12 -1.73
N LEU A 41 -6.56 5.44 -0.47
CA LEU A 41 -6.46 4.44 0.61
C LEU A 41 -7.79 3.70 0.81
N GLY A 42 -8.93 4.40 0.75
CA GLY A 42 -10.24 3.76 0.82
C GLY A 42 -10.55 2.85 -0.38
N LYS A 43 -10.06 3.17 -1.58
CA LYS A 43 -10.13 2.26 -2.73
C LYS A 43 -9.31 0.99 -2.47
N LEU A 44 -8.08 1.14 -1.96
CA LEU A 44 -7.20 0.02 -1.65
C LEU A 44 -7.77 -0.88 -0.56
N GLU A 45 -8.40 -0.31 0.47
CA GLU A 45 -9.10 -1.04 1.52
C GLU A 45 -10.24 -1.91 0.95
N ARG A 46 -11.02 -1.36 0.01
CA ARG A 46 -12.08 -2.11 -0.69
C ARG A 46 -11.50 -3.24 -1.54
N SER A 47 -10.43 -2.99 -2.27
CA SER A 47 -9.77 -4.01 -3.10
C SER A 47 -9.22 -5.16 -2.25
N LYS A 48 -8.52 -4.84 -1.15
CA LYS A 48 -8.05 -5.82 -0.17
C LYS A 48 -9.20 -6.67 0.36
N THR A 49 -10.28 -6.02 0.81
CA THR A 49 -11.45 -6.71 1.38
C THR A 49 -12.14 -7.59 0.33
N ALA A 50 -12.27 -7.11 -0.91
CA ALA A 50 -12.84 -7.89 -2.00
C ALA A 50 -11.99 -9.11 -2.38
N ALA A 51 -10.66 -8.97 -2.42
CA ALA A 51 -9.75 -10.08 -2.69
C ALA A 51 -9.83 -11.16 -1.60
N ARG A 52 -9.83 -10.74 -0.32
CA ARG A 52 -10.05 -11.64 0.82
C ARG A 52 -11.38 -12.39 0.70
N GLN A 53 -12.46 -11.67 0.43
CA GLN A 53 -13.79 -12.27 0.33
C GLN A 53 -13.86 -13.28 -0.83
N LYS A 54 -13.29 -12.95 -2.00
CA LYS A 54 -13.24 -13.88 -3.15
C LYS A 54 -12.49 -15.17 -2.83
N PHE A 55 -11.40 -15.09 -2.09
CA PHE A 55 -10.66 -16.28 -1.67
C PHE A 55 -11.48 -17.14 -0.69
N VAL A 56 -12.09 -16.51 0.33
CA VAL A 56 -12.99 -17.21 1.28
C VAL A 56 -14.17 -17.87 0.56
N ASP A 57 -14.79 -17.17 -0.38
CA ASP A 57 -15.91 -17.70 -1.16
C ASP A 57 -15.45 -18.88 -2.03
N SER A 58 -14.28 -18.79 -2.66
CA SER A 58 -13.73 -19.86 -3.51
C SER A 58 -13.36 -21.10 -2.70
N ILE A 59 -12.74 -20.93 -1.53
CA ILE A 59 -12.29 -22.04 -0.69
C ILE A 59 -13.45 -22.70 0.07
N SER A 60 -14.51 -21.94 0.39
CA SER A 60 -15.72 -22.48 1.03
C SER A 60 -16.40 -23.60 0.22
N ARG A 61 -16.15 -23.67 -1.09
CA ARG A 61 -16.65 -24.73 -1.99
C ARG A 61 -16.03 -26.09 -1.72
N PHE A 62 -14.83 -26.14 -1.13
CA PHE A 62 -14.08 -27.37 -0.86
C PHE A 62 -14.22 -27.88 0.57
N GLN A 63 -15.25 -27.39 1.28
CA GLN A 63 -15.67 -27.79 2.63
C GLN A 63 -14.57 -27.65 3.70
N MET A 64 -14.46 -26.45 4.26
CA MET A 64 -13.93 -26.23 5.61
C MET A 64 -14.88 -25.33 6.40
N ASP A 65 -14.82 -25.43 7.74
CA ASP A 65 -15.47 -24.46 8.63
C ASP A 65 -14.92 -23.05 8.35
N LYS A 66 -15.82 -22.11 8.02
CA LYS A 66 -15.47 -20.74 7.62
C LYS A 66 -14.56 -20.05 8.64
N LYS A 67 -14.77 -20.33 9.93
CA LYS A 67 -14.00 -19.71 11.02
C LYS A 67 -12.53 -20.16 11.04
N THR A 68 -12.30 -21.43 10.69
CA THR A 68 -10.94 -22.00 10.59
C THR A 68 -10.20 -21.42 9.40
N VAL A 69 -10.89 -21.27 8.26
CA VAL A 69 -10.37 -20.64 7.04
C VAL A 69 -9.98 -19.18 7.28
N GLU A 70 -10.85 -18.39 7.91
CA GLU A 70 -10.59 -16.97 8.22
C GLU A 70 -9.36 -16.79 9.09
N THR A 71 -9.21 -17.61 10.14
CA THR A 71 -8.06 -17.55 11.06
C THR A 71 -6.75 -17.84 10.32
N LYS A 72 -6.77 -18.81 9.40
CA LYS A 72 -5.59 -19.22 8.65
C LYS A 72 -5.20 -18.19 7.58
N ILE A 73 -6.18 -17.56 6.94
CA ILE A 73 -5.97 -16.42 6.02
C ILE A 73 -5.34 -15.24 6.75
N ASP A 74 -5.82 -14.90 7.94
CA ASP A 74 -5.27 -13.76 8.69
C ASP A 74 -3.80 -13.98 9.06
N ARG A 75 -3.39 -15.24 9.32
CA ARG A 75 -1.98 -15.60 9.46
C ARG A 75 -1.21 -15.46 8.13
N LEU A 76 -1.76 -15.95 7.03
CA LEU A 76 -1.09 -15.94 5.72
C LEU A 76 -0.94 -14.54 5.12
N ASN A 77 -1.92 -13.65 5.31
CA ASN A 77 -1.83 -12.23 4.93
C ASN A 77 -0.69 -11.48 5.65
N ASN A 78 -0.22 -11.99 6.78
CA ASN A 78 0.94 -11.47 7.50
C ASN A 78 2.27 -12.11 7.10
N SER A 79 2.26 -13.07 6.16
CA SER A 79 3.49 -13.67 5.64
C SER A 79 4.23 -12.69 4.72
N PHE A 80 5.55 -12.81 4.68
CA PHE A 80 6.41 -12.03 3.79
C PHE A 80 7.58 -12.89 3.32
N THR A 81 8.04 -12.63 2.10
CA THR A 81 9.19 -13.31 1.50
C THR A 81 10.46 -12.51 1.74
N ILE A 82 11.52 -13.18 2.18
CA ILE A 82 12.82 -12.54 2.43
C ILE A 82 13.61 -12.57 1.12
N THR A 83 13.87 -11.40 0.55
CA THR A 83 14.65 -11.28 -0.69
C THR A 83 16.15 -11.51 -0.43
N PRO A 84 16.88 -12.09 -1.40
CA PRO A 84 18.31 -12.33 -1.26
C PRO A 84 19.09 -11.00 -1.23
N VAL A 85 20.20 -10.97 -0.49
CA VAL A 85 21.11 -9.82 -0.47
C VAL A 85 21.86 -9.67 -1.80
N SER A 86 22.01 -8.43 -2.28
CA SER A 86 22.52 -8.08 -3.60
C SER A 86 24.05 -8.12 -3.76
N LEU A 87 24.79 -8.64 -2.77
CA LEU A 87 26.25 -8.56 -2.69
C LEU A 87 27.01 -9.59 -3.55
N ASP A 88 26.34 -10.39 -4.39
CA ASP A 88 26.98 -11.49 -5.11
C ASP A 88 27.19 -11.20 -6.61
N PRO A 89 28.45 -11.13 -7.09
CA PRO A 89 28.76 -10.98 -8.52
C PRO A 89 28.43 -12.22 -9.36
N SER A 90 28.11 -13.36 -8.74
CA SER A 90 27.89 -14.65 -9.43
C SER A 90 26.45 -14.84 -9.97
N GLY A 91 25.58 -13.82 -9.81
CA GLY A 91 24.24 -13.78 -10.41
C GLY A 91 23.11 -13.83 -9.37
N ILE A 92 22.42 -12.70 -9.19
CA ILE A 92 21.24 -12.57 -8.31
C ILE A 92 20.04 -13.36 -8.87
N VAL A 93 20.00 -13.58 -10.18
CA VAL A 93 18.86 -14.15 -10.91
C VAL A 93 18.50 -15.55 -10.39
N GLY A 94 19.45 -16.48 -10.30
CA GLY A 94 19.16 -17.85 -9.85
C GLY A 94 18.72 -17.92 -8.38
N LYS A 95 19.17 -16.99 -7.53
CA LYS A 95 18.70 -16.89 -6.14
C LYS A 95 17.27 -16.36 -6.09
N LEU A 96 16.94 -15.39 -6.94
CA LEU A 96 15.61 -14.84 -7.03
C LEU A 96 14.61 -15.89 -7.55
N GLU A 97 14.97 -16.62 -8.60
CA GLU A 97 14.18 -17.74 -9.13
C GLU A 97 13.90 -18.76 -8.02
N HIS A 98 14.92 -19.21 -7.30
CA HIS A 98 14.73 -20.15 -6.20
C HIS A 98 13.80 -19.62 -5.09
N VAL A 99 13.89 -18.33 -4.76
CA VAL A 99 13.01 -17.69 -3.77
C VAL A 99 11.56 -17.62 -4.26
N LEU A 100 11.35 -17.32 -5.54
CA LEU A 100 10.02 -17.30 -6.16
C LEU A 100 9.41 -18.70 -6.22
N ASP A 101 10.17 -19.70 -6.65
CA ASP A 101 9.72 -21.09 -6.73
C ASP A 101 9.37 -21.63 -5.33
N THR A 102 10.23 -21.38 -4.35
CA THR A 102 9.99 -21.77 -2.95
C THR A 102 8.75 -21.08 -2.37
N TYR A 103 8.53 -19.83 -2.73
CA TYR A 103 7.35 -19.07 -2.30
C TYR A 103 6.05 -19.63 -2.89
N ASP A 104 6.04 -19.91 -4.20
CA ASP A 104 4.87 -20.48 -4.88
C ASP A 104 4.56 -21.90 -4.36
N ASP A 105 5.59 -22.74 -4.17
CA ASP A 105 5.43 -24.07 -3.57
C ASP A 105 4.89 -23.98 -2.14
N HIS A 106 5.38 -23.03 -1.34
CA HIS A 106 4.89 -22.80 0.01
C HIS A 106 3.41 -22.38 0.03
N LEU A 107 3.00 -21.46 -0.86
CA LEU A 107 1.61 -21.06 -0.99
C LEU A 107 0.72 -22.24 -1.38
N LYS A 108 1.12 -23.04 -2.38
CA LYS A 108 0.38 -24.25 -2.79
C LYS A 108 0.27 -25.26 -1.66
N MET A 109 1.32 -25.45 -0.86
CA MET A 109 1.28 -26.32 0.32
C MET A 109 0.27 -25.83 1.36
N GLU A 110 0.27 -24.53 1.67
CA GLU A 110 -0.70 -23.94 2.60
C GLU A 110 -2.14 -24.05 2.09
N VAL A 111 -2.37 -23.80 0.80
CA VAL A 111 -3.68 -23.98 0.17
C VAL A 111 -4.13 -25.44 0.21
N LYS A 112 -3.27 -26.42 -0.12
CA LYS A 112 -3.59 -27.85 0.01
C LYS A 112 -3.93 -28.24 1.45
N ALA A 113 -3.26 -27.64 2.43
CA ALA A 113 -3.56 -27.86 3.83
C ALA A 113 -4.90 -27.24 4.29
N ILE A 114 -5.50 -26.34 3.50
CA ILE A 114 -6.82 -25.77 3.74
C ILE A 114 -7.90 -26.46 2.89
N ALA A 115 -7.57 -26.89 1.67
CA ALA A 115 -8.51 -27.55 0.76
C ALA A 115 -7.93 -28.88 0.25
N PRO A 116 -7.92 -29.94 1.09
CA PRO A 116 -7.31 -31.22 0.72
C PRO A 116 -8.03 -31.91 -0.45
N ASN A 117 -9.32 -31.59 -0.66
CA ASN A 117 -10.14 -32.16 -1.72
C ASN A 117 -10.09 -31.36 -3.04
N ALA A 118 -9.31 -30.28 -3.10
CA ALA A 118 -9.21 -29.45 -4.30
C ALA A 118 -8.33 -30.11 -5.37
N THR A 119 -8.73 -29.98 -6.63
CA THR A 119 -7.93 -30.43 -7.79
C THR A 119 -6.64 -29.59 -7.88
N GLU A 120 -5.60 -30.08 -8.53
CA GLU A 120 -4.37 -29.31 -8.75
C GLU A 120 -4.61 -27.95 -9.44
N SER A 121 -5.53 -27.90 -10.41
CA SER A 121 -5.96 -26.65 -11.05
C SER A 121 -6.65 -25.69 -10.08
N ASP A 122 -7.45 -26.21 -9.14
CA ASP A 122 -8.13 -25.41 -8.13
C ASP A 122 -7.12 -24.86 -7.11
N VAL A 123 -6.14 -25.68 -6.72
CA VAL A 123 -5.04 -25.26 -5.84
C VAL A 123 -4.24 -24.12 -6.46
N ASN A 124 -3.88 -24.20 -7.74
CA ASN A 124 -3.17 -23.11 -8.43
C ASN A 124 -4.00 -21.82 -8.47
N THR A 125 -5.31 -21.94 -8.73
CA THR A 125 -6.23 -20.79 -8.76
C THR A 125 -6.37 -20.14 -7.38
N LEU A 126 -6.54 -20.95 -6.34
CA LEU A 126 -6.63 -20.50 -4.95
C LEU A 126 -5.30 -19.90 -4.46
N SER A 127 -4.16 -20.49 -4.82
CA SER A 127 -2.82 -19.97 -4.51
C SER A 127 -2.64 -18.55 -5.04
N ASN A 128 -2.96 -18.34 -6.33
CA ASN A 128 -2.89 -17.02 -6.95
C ASN A 128 -3.85 -16.00 -6.30
N GLN A 129 -5.08 -16.42 -5.96
CA GLN A 129 -6.02 -15.55 -5.22
C GLN A 129 -5.47 -15.16 -3.83
N LEU A 130 -4.83 -16.10 -3.15
CA LEU A 130 -4.19 -15.85 -1.85
C LEU A 130 -3.01 -14.90 -1.99
N GLU A 131 -2.14 -15.10 -2.98
CA GLU A 131 -1.02 -14.21 -3.28
C GLU A 131 -1.49 -12.77 -3.52
N ILE A 132 -2.55 -12.58 -4.31
CA ILE A 132 -3.17 -11.27 -4.54
C ILE A 132 -3.69 -10.66 -3.24
N SER A 133 -4.32 -11.46 -2.37
CA SER A 133 -4.80 -11.00 -1.05
C SER A 133 -3.63 -10.53 -0.16
N ILE A 134 -2.55 -11.30 -0.10
CA ILE A 134 -1.34 -10.96 0.66
C ILE A 134 -0.72 -9.66 0.13
N GLY A 135 -0.58 -9.53 -1.19
CA GLY A 135 -0.03 -8.34 -1.84
C GLY A 135 -0.86 -7.09 -1.53
N LEU A 136 -2.19 -7.16 -1.68
CA LEU A 136 -3.08 -6.03 -1.39
C LEU A 136 -3.09 -5.65 0.10
N ASP A 137 -2.99 -6.62 1.01
CA ASP A 137 -2.86 -6.35 2.44
C ASP A 137 -1.52 -5.67 2.79
N GLY A 138 -0.42 -6.17 2.23
CA GLY A 138 0.90 -5.55 2.33
C GLY A 138 0.90 -4.11 1.85
N MET A 139 0.38 -3.86 0.65
CA MET A 139 0.24 -2.52 0.09
C MET A 139 -0.61 -1.61 0.98
N PHE A 140 -1.77 -2.08 1.46
CA PHE A 140 -2.65 -1.31 2.34
C PHE A 140 -1.93 -0.89 3.62
N ARG A 141 -1.21 -1.80 4.28
CA ARG A 141 -0.47 -1.50 5.51
C ARG A 141 0.64 -0.49 5.28
N LEU A 142 1.41 -0.65 4.21
CA LEU A 142 2.50 0.26 3.83
C LEU A 142 1.99 1.68 3.58
N VAL A 143 0.97 1.81 2.74
CA VAL A 143 0.38 3.11 2.39
C VAL A 143 -0.27 3.76 3.61
N ARG A 144 -0.99 2.98 4.43
CA ARG A 144 -1.59 3.46 5.67
C ARG A 144 -0.53 3.97 6.64
N HIS A 145 0.61 3.29 6.76
CA HIS A 145 1.71 3.71 7.62
C HIS A 145 2.22 5.10 7.20
N PHE A 146 2.56 5.28 5.93
CA PHE A 146 3.03 6.57 5.44
C PHE A 146 1.97 7.67 5.51
N TYR A 147 0.69 7.35 5.28
CA TYR A 147 -0.40 8.30 5.45
C TYR A 147 -0.51 8.81 6.90
N LEU A 148 -0.44 7.90 7.88
CA LEU A 148 -0.46 8.26 9.30
C LEU A 148 0.77 9.07 9.70
N LEU A 149 1.95 8.70 9.17
CA LEU A 149 3.19 9.43 9.36
C LEU A 149 3.05 10.86 8.84
N ALA A 150 2.63 11.02 7.58
CA ALA A 150 2.48 12.32 6.94
C ALA A 150 1.41 13.20 7.61
N LYS A 151 0.32 12.60 8.11
CA LYS A 151 -0.70 13.30 8.89
C LYS A 151 -0.15 13.84 10.22
N LYS A 152 0.77 13.12 10.86
CA LYS A 152 1.35 13.51 12.16
C LYS A 152 2.50 14.49 12.02
N THR A 153 3.39 14.30 11.04
CA THR A 153 4.58 15.15 10.84
C THR A 153 4.29 16.41 10.02
N GLY A 154 3.17 16.47 9.30
CA GLY A 154 2.88 17.59 8.39
C GLY A 154 3.85 17.68 7.21
N GLY A 155 4.60 16.60 6.92
CA GLY A 155 5.58 16.57 5.85
C GLY A 155 4.92 16.58 4.47
N ILE A 156 4.83 17.76 3.86
CA ILE A 156 4.34 17.98 2.48
C ILE A 156 5.01 17.02 1.48
N MET A 157 6.32 16.79 1.62
CA MET A 157 7.09 15.94 0.72
C MET A 157 6.68 14.46 0.77
N ALA A 158 6.44 13.90 1.96
CA ALA A 158 6.01 12.50 2.11
C ALA A 158 4.58 12.29 1.56
N LEU A 159 3.71 13.28 1.72
CA LEU A 159 2.37 13.30 1.14
C LEU A 159 2.38 13.38 -0.38
N ALA A 160 3.24 14.21 -0.95
CA ALA A 160 3.41 14.31 -2.39
C ALA A 160 3.92 13.00 -3.01
N GLN A 161 4.91 12.34 -2.39
CA GLN A 161 5.40 11.04 -2.84
C GLN A 161 4.31 9.97 -2.81
N LEU A 162 3.49 9.93 -1.75
CA LEU A 162 2.34 9.02 -1.69
C LEU A 162 1.30 9.32 -2.76
N GLN A 163 1.01 10.59 -3.01
CA GLN A 163 0.06 10.99 -4.04
C GLN A 163 0.55 10.64 -5.45
N MET A 164 1.86 10.64 -5.70
CA MET A 164 2.43 10.22 -6.98
C MET A 164 2.47 8.69 -7.13
N ALA A 165 2.70 7.97 -6.04
CA ALA A 165 2.76 6.51 -6.04
C ALA A 165 1.37 5.85 -6.09
N LEU A 166 0.32 6.54 -5.60
CA LEU A 166 -1.05 6.07 -5.62
C LEU A 166 -1.83 6.71 -6.78
N PRO A 167 -2.45 5.94 -7.67
CA PRO A 167 -3.37 6.48 -8.66
C PRO A 167 -4.70 7.00 -8.06
#